data_AF-A0A522WHQ9-F1
#
_entry.id   AF-A0A522WHQ9-F1
#
_cell.length_a   1.000
_cell.length_b   1.000
_cell.length_c   1.000
_cell.angle_alpha   90.00
_cell.angle_beta   90.00
_cell.angle_gamma   90.00
#
_symmetry.space_group_name_H-M   'P 1'
#
loop_
_entity.id
_entity.type
_entity.pdbx_description
1 polymer ?
#
loop_
_entity_poly.entity_id
_entity_poly.type
_entity_poly.pdbx_seq_one_letter_code
_entity_poly.pdbx_strand_id
1 'polypeptide(L)'
;MNFRKPFGLVIVLCSVVVAPQSRADDLNLLINDMLKSNGRLAAAAADTEGARNMIEVARGGWYPTITPTINYGYERYNKPSGSDDTNAYRNEYTASL
;
A
#
# COMPACT_ATOMS: atom_id res chain seq x y z
N MET A 1 36.00 58.10 39.00
CA MET A 1 35.31 56.81 39.23
C MET A 1 34.05 56.78 38.40
N ASN A 2 33.93 55.84 37.46
CA ASN A 2 32.64 55.30 37.01
C ASN A 2 32.89 54.02 36.19
N PHE A 3 32.68 52.89 36.86
CA PHE A 3 32.73 51.53 36.33
C PHE A 3 31.40 51.20 35.64
N ARG A 4 31.40 50.83 34.36
CA ARG A 4 30.32 50.04 33.74
C ARG A 4 30.90 49.04 32.73
N LYS A 5 30.51 47.78 32.91
CA LYS A 5 31.17 46.54 32.50
C LYS A 5 30.96 46.18 31.01
N PRO A 6 31.92 45.52 30.32
CA PRO A 6 31.74 45.02 28.96
C PRO A 6 31.11 43.61 28.99
N PHE A 7 29.80 43.50 29.17
CA PHE A 7 29.09 42.20 29.18
C PHE A 7 28.65 41.72 27.78
N GLY A 8 28.93 42.47 26.71
CA GLY A 8 28.47 42.15 25.35
C GLY A 8 29.42 41.28 24.51
N LEU A 9 30.68 41.09 24.91
CA LEU A 9 31.71 40.51 24.02
C LEU A 9 31.81 38.97 24.08
N VAL A 10 31.21 38.31 25.08
CA VAL A 10 31.46 36.87 25.32
C VAL A 10 30.53 35.93 24.54
N ILE A 11 29.39 36.41 24.02
CA ILE A 11 28.41 35.54 23.35
C ILE A 11 28.76 35.22 21.89
N VAL A 12 29.70 35.95 21.27
CA VAL A 12 30.09 35.72 19.87
C VAL A 12 30.99 34.48 19.70
N LEU A 13 31.62 33.97 20.76
CA LEU A 13 32.63 32.91 20.64
C LEU A 13 32.07 31.47 20.58
N CYS A 14 30.77 31.26 20.79
CA CYS A 14 30.17 29.91 20.89
C CYS A 14 29.19 29.55 19.76
N SER A 15 29.36 30.16 18.59
CA SER A 15 28.79 29.63 17.35
C SER A 15 29.81 28.72 16.67
N VAL A 16 30.29 27.71 17.42
CA VAL A 16 30.96 26.57 16.80
C VAL A 16 29.91 25.89 15.94
N VAL A 17 30.05 26.13 14.64
CA VAL A 17 29.37 25.43 13.56
C VAL A 17 29.47 23.93 13.85
N VAL A 18 28.36 23.33 14.28
CA VAL A 18 28.16 21.88 14.19
C VAL A 18 28.05 21.58 12.70
N ALA A 19 29.18 21.43 12.03
CA ALA A 19 29.20 20.90 10.68
C ALA A 19 28.72 19.44 10.78
N PRO A 20 27.72 19.02 9.97
CA PRO A 20 27.40 17.60 9.87
C PRO A 20 28.66 16.90 9.39
N GLN A 21 29.13 15.94 10.18
CA GLN A 21 30.28 15.12 9.81
C GLN A 21 29.91 14.36 8.53
N SER A 22 30.44 14.79 7.39
CA SER A 22 30.30 14.08 6.12
C SER A 22 31.04 12.75 6.24
N ARG A 23 30.35 11.71 6.68
CA ARG A 23 30.84 10.34 6.65
C ARG A 23 30.91 9.93 5.19
N ALA A 24 32.11 9.79 4.67
CA ALA A 24 32.33 9.16 3.37
C ALA A 24 32.04 7.66 3.53
N ASP A 25 30.77 7.29 3.45
CA ASP A 25 30.39 5.89 3.34
C ASP A 25 31.02 5.31 2.07
N ASP A 26 31.48 4.06 2.15
CA ASP A 26 32.06 3.35 1.01
C ASP A 26 31.06 3.35 -0.15
N LEU A 27 31.48 3.80 -1.33
CA LEU A 27 30.63 3.95 -2.51
C LEU A 27 29.94 2.63 -2.85
N ASN A 28 30.61 1.49 -2.63
CA ASN A 28 30.00 0.18 -2.81
C ASN A 28 28.85 -0.08 -1.84
N LEU A 29 28.98 0.31 -0.56
CA LEU A 29 27.92 0.19 0.42
C LEU A 29 26.72 1.06 0.03
N LEU A 30 26.96 2.31 -0.37
CA LEU A 30 25.91 3.22 -0.79
C LEU A 30 25.18 2.74 -2.06
N ILE A 31 25.89 2.23 -3.06
CA ILE A 31 25.28 1.68 -4.27
C ILE A 31 24.44 0.44 -3.94
N ASN A 32 24.95 -0.47 -3.10
CA ASN A 32 24.20 -1.65 -2.68
C ASN A 32 22.93 -1.28 -1.88
N ASP A 33 23.01 -0.26 -1.04
CA ASP A 33 21.85 0.22 -0.27
C ASP A 33 20.83 0.93 -1.15
N MET A 34 21.30 1.73 -2.13
CA MET A 34 20.43 2.32 -3.15
C MET A 34 19.77 1.26 -4.03
N LEU A 35 20.49 0.22 -4.46
CA LEU A 35 19.87 -0.87 -5.24
C LEU A 35 18.75 -1.56 -4.46
N LYS A 36 18.88 -1.71 -3.14
CA LYS A 36 17.84 -2.31 -2.30
C LYS A 36 16.67 -1.37 -2.03
N SER A 37 16.92 -0.07 -1.88
CA SER A 37 15.91 0.92 -1.46
C SER A 37 15.29 1.71 -2.61
N ASN A 38 15.84 1.63 -3.83
CA ASN A 38 15.36 2.43 -4.96
C ASN A 38 14.00 1.95 -5.45
N GLY A 39 12.99 2.80 -5.25
CA GLY A 39 11.61 2.56 -5.67
C GLY A 39 11.45 2.26 -7.17
N ARG A 40 12.36 2.72 -8.04
CA ARG A 40 12.32 2.38 -9.47
C ARG A 40 12.70 0.93 -9.73
N LEU A 41 13.68 0.40 -9.02
CA LEU A 41 14.05 -1.01 -9.14
C LEU A 41 12.97 -1.91 -8.55
N ALA A 42 12.38 -1.49 -7.42
CA ALA A 42 11.24 -2.17 -6.84
C ALA A 42 10.03 -2.18 -7.80
N ALA A 43 9.74 -1.05 -8.45
CA ALA A 43 8.67 -0.96 -9.45
C ALA A 43 8.97 -1.86 -10.66
N ALA A 44 10.18 -1.80 -11.22
CA ALA A 44 10.57 -2.67 -12.33
C ALA A 44 10.49 -4.17 -11.96
N ALA A 45 10.89 -4.54 -10.74
CA ALA A 45 10.74 -5.90 -10.25
C ALA A 45 9.26 -6.31 -10.15
N ALA A 46 8.42 -5.44 -9.60
CA ALA A 46 6.97 -5.66 -9.54
C ALA A 46 6.33 -5.79 -10.93
N ASP A 47 6.77 -4.99 -11.91
CA ASP A 47 6.30 -5.07 -13.30
C ASP A 47 6.68 -6.43 -13.93
N THR A 48 7.91 -6.90 -13.71
CA THR A 48 8.33 -8.23 -14.21
C THR A 48 7.56 -9.37 -13.57
N GLU A 49 7.26 -9.27 -12.28
CA GLU A 49 6.46 -10.26 -11.55
C GLU A 49 4.99 -10.22 -12.02
N GLY A 50 4.45 -9.02 -12.22
CA GLY A 50 3.12 -8.81 -12.81
C GLY A 50 3.01 -9.46 -14.18
N ALA A 51 4.02 -9.26 -15.05
CA ALA A 51 4.05 -9.90 -16.37
C ALA A 51 4.08 -11.44 -16.28
N ARG A 52 4.81 -12.02 -15.32
CA ARG A 52 4.81 -13.48 -15.09
C ARG A 52 3.44 -13.99 -14.67
N ASN A 53 2.78 -13.31 -13.75
CA ASN A 53 1.43 -13.67 -13.31
C ASN A 53 0.40 -13.54 -14.45
N MET A 54 0.54 -12.53 -15.30
CA MET A 54 -0.32 -12.37 -16.49
C MET A 54 -0.17 -13.50 -17.49
N ILE A 55 1.02 -14.09 -17.63
CA ILE A 55 1.21 -15.29 -18.47
C ILE A 55 0.40 -16.46 -17.91
N GLU A 56 0.37 -16.64 -16.58
CA GLU A 56 -0.40 -17.71 -15.95
C GLU A 56 -1.91 -17.48 -16.09
N VAL A 57 -2.39 -16.25 -15.93
CA VAL A 57 -3.78 -15.88 -16.21
C VAL A 57 -4.14 -16.16 -17.68
N ALA A 58 -3.27 -15.80 -18.61
CA ALA A 58 -3.47 -16.05 -20.04
C ALA A 58 -3.55 -17.55 -20.36
N ARG A 59 -2.76 -18.39 -19.67
CA ARG A 59 -2.87 -19.86 -19.77
C ARG A 59 -4.20 -20.37 -19.20
N GLY A 60 -4.69 -19.78 -18.11
CA GLY A 60 -6.01 -20.08 -17.55
C GLY A 60 -7.15 -19.91 -18.55
N GLY A 61 -7.02 -18.97 -19.50
CA GLY A 61 -8.00 -18.75 -20.57
C GLY A 61 -8.11 -19.87 -21.61
N TRP A 62 -7.20 -20.86 -21.62
CA TRP A 62 -7.26 -22.00 -22.55
C TRP A 62 -8.22 -23.10 -22.10
N TYR A 63 -8.64 -23.08 -20.83
CA TYR A 63 -9.48 -24.12 -20.23
C TYR A 63 -10.82 -23.53 -19.76
N PRO A 64 -11.89 -24.33 -19.75
CA PRO A 64 -13.16 -23.89 -19.18
C PRO A 64 -12.98 -23.53 -17.70
N THR A 65 -13.64 -22.45 -17.27
CA THR A 65 -13.56 -21.97 -15.89
C THR A 65 -14.77 -22.47 -15.13
N ILE A 66 -14.57 -23.41 -14.20
CA ILE A 66 -15.64 -23.92 -13.35
C ILE A 66 -15.84 -22.98 -12.17
N THR A 67 -16.98 -22.27 -12.13
CA THR A 67 -17.31 -21.37 -11.02
C THR A 67 -18.53 -21.89 -10.24
N PRO A 68 -18.34 -22.51 -9.06
CA PRO A 68 -19.44 -22.90 -8.19
C PRO A 68 -19.99 -21.68 -7.45
N THR A 69 -21.30 -21.45 -7.55
CA THR A 69 -21.97 -20.36 -6.83
C THR A 69 -23.10 -20.92 -5.97
N ILE A 70 -23.13 -20.48 -4.71
CA ILE A 70 -24.18 -20.81 -3.73
C ILE A 70 -24.87 -19.52 -3.33
N ASN A 71 -26.15 -19.40 -3.61
CA ASN A 71 -26.97 -18.25 -3.22
C ASN A 71 -28.00 -18.68 -2.18
N TYR A 72 -28.08 -17.90 -1.10
CA TYR A 72 -29.07 -18.04 -0.03
C TYR A 72 -29.66 -16.66 0.24
N GLY A 73 -30.98 -16.54 0.16
CA GLY A 73 -31.67 -15.26 0.34
C GLY A 73 -33.03 -15.43 1.02
N TYR A 74 -33.36 -14.45 1.86
CA TYR A 74 -34.69 -14.31 2.46
C TYR A 74 -35.25 -12.95 2.06
N GLU A 75 -36.41 -12.97 1.40
CA GLU A 75 -37.10 -11.77 0.95
C GLU A 75 -38.46 -11.69 1.63
N ARG A 76 -38.74 -10.54 2.27
CA ARG A 76 -40.05 -10.24 2.86
C ARG A 76 -40.68 -9.08 2.11
N TYR A 77 -41.89 -9.31 1.61
CA TYR A 77 -42.68 -8.30 0.91
C TYR A 77 -43.94 -7.97 1.71
N ASN A 78 -43.98 -6.75 2.26
CA ASN A 78 -45.14 -6.25 2.98
C ASN A 78 -46.15 -5.65 1.99
N LYS A 79 -47.37 -6.22 1.94
CA LYS A 79 -48.39 -5.78 0.98
C LYS A 79 -49.38 -4.78 1.61
N PRO A 80 -50.01 -3.88 0.81
CA PRO A 80 -51.04 -2.97 1.31
C PRO A 80 -52.26 -3.71 1.90
N SER A 81 -53.04 -3.01 2.74
CA SER A 81 -54.16 -3.62 3.49
C SER A 81 -55.17 -4.30 2.57
N GLY A 82 -55.49 -5.55 2.86
CA GLY A 82 -56.39 -6.38 2.05
C GLY A 82 -55.71 -7.54 1.31
N SER A 83 -54.39 -7.71 1.47
CA SER A 83 -53.65 -8.88 0.98
C SER A 83 -52.58 -9.31 1.98
N ASP A 84 -52.33 -10.61 2.09
CA ASP A 84 -51.35 -11.16 3.03
C ASP A 84 -49.90 -10.86 2.58
N ASP A 85 -49.06 -10.51 3.55
CA ASP A 85 -47.61 -10.40 3.38
C ASP A 85 -47.04 -11.70 2.79
N THR A 86 -46.06 -11.58 1.91
CA THR A 86 -45.42 -12.74 1.30
C THR A 86 -43.98 -12.86 1.77
N ASN A 87 -43.65 -14.01 2.35
CA ASN A 87 -42.28 -14.39 2.71
C ASN A 87 -41.78 -15.37 1.65
N ALA A 88 -40.72 -15.02 0.94
CA ALA A 88 -40.10 -15.88 -0.06
C ALA A 88 -38.70 -16.30 0.40
N TYR A 89 -38.43 -17.59 0.28
CA TYR A 89 -37.14 -18.18 0.59
C TYR A 89 -36.50 -18.66 -0.70
N ARG A 90 -35.28 -18.22 -0.97
CA ARG A 90 -34.56 -18.50 -2.22
C ARG A 90 -33.25 -19.20 -1.91
N ASN A 91 -33.15 -20.45 -2.35
CA ASN A 91 -31.93 -21.23 -2.35
C ASN A 91 -31.61 -21.64 -3.77
N GLU A 92 -30.48 -21.17 -4.29
CA GLU A 92 -30.06 -21.47 -5.67
C GLU A 92 -28.61 -21.96 -5.67
N TYR A 93 -28.38 -23.06 -6.35
CA TYR A 93 -27.06 -23.64 -6.58
C TYR A 93 -26.83 -23.65 -8.07
N THR A 94 -25.76 -23.01 -8.54
CA THR A 94 -25.46 -22.96 -9.97
C THR A 94 -23.97 -23.20 -10.18
N ALA A 95 -23.66 -24.08 -11.12
CA ALA A 95 -22.33 -24.27 -11.66
C ALA A 95 -22.37 -23.82 -13.13
N SER A 96 -21.46 -22.93 -13.51
CA SER A 96 -21.28 -22.47 -14.89
C SER A 96 -19.91 -22.94 -15.42
N LEU A 97 -19.85 -23.18 -16.75
CA LEU A 97 -18.71 -23.69 -17.50
C LEU A 97 -18.24 -22.65 -18.53
#